data_AF-A0A529QPH4-F1
#
_entry.id   AF-A0A529QPH4-F1
#
_cell.length_a   1.000
_cell.length_b   1.000
_cell.length_c   1.000
_cell.angle_alpha   90.00
_cell.angle_beta   90.00
_cell.angle_gamma   90.00
#
_symmetry.space_group_name_H-M   'P 1'
#
loop_
_entity.id
_entity.type
_entity.pdbx_description
1 polymer ?
#
loop_
_entity_poly.entity_id
_entity_poly.type
_entity_poly.pdbx_seq_one_letter_code
_entity_poly.pdbx_strand_id
1 'polypeptide(L)'
;VFGSSTDATQAALDGNAVALADFAMVANDLSQGRLVRPFELGIKVAPEFAYFLVYPETAKDDARVIAFREWLLDEVAKTPT
;
A
#
# COMPACT_ATOMS: atom_id res chain seq x y z
N VAL A 1 14.47 -9.46 -12.16
CA VAL A 1 14.81 -8.14 -12.73
C VAL A 1 14.56 -7.03 -11.72
N PHE A 2 13.49 -7.09 -10.93
CA PHE A 2 13.25 -6.16 -9.82
C PHE A 2 13.23 -6.92 -8.49
N GLY A 3 13.84 -6.37 -7.44
CA GLY A 3 13.94 -7.00 -6.12
C GLY A 3 12.84 -6.57 -5.14
N SER A 4 12.15 -5.46 -5.45
CA SER A 4 11.08 -4.89 -4.65
C SER A 4 9.95 -4.34 -5.52
N SER A 5 8.79 -4.07 -4.92
CA SER A 5 7.68 -3.40 -5.60
C SER A 5 8.04 -1.96 -6.00
N THR A 6 8.82 -1.26 -5.19
CA THR A 6 9.29 0.11 -5.48
C THR A 6 10.08 0.17 -6.78
N ASP A 7 11.01 -0.77 -7.00
CA ASP A 7 11.82 -0.80 -8.23
C ASP A 7 10.96 -1.03 -9.47
N ALA A 8 9.95 -1.91 -9.36
CA ALA A 8 9.03 -2.20 -10.46
C ALA A 8 8.12 -1.00 -10.78
N THR A 9 7.62 -0.31 -9.76
CA THR A 9 6.84 0.93 -9.92
C THR A 9 7.66 2.02 -10.58
N GLN A 10 8.93 2.19 -10.18
CA GLN A 10 9.80 3.19 -10.79
C GLN A 10 10.07 2.89 -12.26
N ALA A 11 10.33 1.62 -12.61
CA ALA A 11 10.51 1.23 -14.01
C ALA A 11 9.25 1.49 -14.86
N ALA A 12 8.05 1.39 -14.28
CA ALA A 12 6.80 1.75 -14.94
C ALA A 12 6.65 3.28 -15.12
N LEU A 13 7.03 4.07 -14.11
CA LEU A 13 7.07 5.53 -14.20
C LEU A 13 8.03 6.03 -15.28
N ASP A 14 9.17 5.35 -15.44
CA ASP A 14 10.16 5.65 -16.48
C ASP A 14 9.72 5.17 -17.88
N GLY A 15 8.56 4.51 -17.99
CA GLY A 15 8.02 4.00 -19.25
C GLY A 15 8.68 2.71 -19.76
N ASN A 16 9.50 2.05 -18.94
CA ASN A 16 10.28 0.87 -19.33
C ASN A 16 9.58 -0.46 -19.00
N ALA A 17 8.46 -0.42 -18.25
CA ALA A 17 7.75 -1.61 -17.81
C ALA A 17 6.24 -1.38 -17.64
N VAL A 18 5.49 -2.48 -17.60
CA VAL A 18 4.14 -2.54 -17.03
C VAL A 18 4.24 -3.26 -15.69
N ALA A 19 3.81 -2.60 -14.62
CA ALA A 19 3.89 -3.14 -13.26
C ALA A 19 2.49 -3.44 -12.69
N LEU A 20 2.40 -4.52 -11.91
CA LEU A 20 1.29 -4.74 -10.99
C LEU A 20 1.65 -4.05 -9.67
N ALA A 21 0.83 -3.10 -9.23
CA ALA A 21 1.08 -2.31 -8.03
C ALA A 21 -0.17 -2.22 -7.16
N ASP A 22 0.03 -2.00 -5.86
CA ASP A 22 -1.04 -1.63 -4.96
C ASP A 22 -1.55 -0.23 -5.32
N PHE A 23 -2.86 -0.10 -5.52
CA PHE A 23 -3.50 1.12 -5.96
C PHE A 23 -3.21 2.28 -4.99
N ALA A 24 -3.21 2.03 -3.68
CA ALA A 24 -2.96 3.06 -2.68
C ALA A 24 -1.54 3.65 -2.81
N MET A 25 -0.56 2.85 -3.25
CA MET A 25 0.82 3.29 -3.41
C MET A 25 1.06 4.13 -4.68
N VAL A 26 0.22 3.96 -5.71
CA VAL A 26 0.36 4.65 -7.01
C VAL A 26 -0.77 5.65 -7.31
N ALA A 27 -1.72 5.83 -6.38
CA ALA A 27 -2.89 6.68 -6.56
C ALA A 27 -2.52 8.12 -6.96
N ASN A 28 -1.46 8.67 -6.38
CA ASN A 28 -0.99 10.01 -6.73
C ASN A 28 -0.48 10.07 -8.18
N ASP A 29 0.37 9.12 -8.59
CA ASP A 29 0.91 9.07 -9.95
C ASP A 29 -0.17 8.85 -11.01
N LEU A 30 -1.19 8.04 -10.70
CA LEU A 30 -2.39 7.87 -11.53
C LEU A 30 -3.18 9.18 -11.62
N SER A 31 -3.41 9.88 -10.49
CA SER A 31 -4.17 11.14 -10.47
C SER A 31 -3.49 12.26 -11.27
N GLN A 32 -2.16 12.25 -11.30
CA GLN A 32 -1.35 13.22 -12.03
C GLN A 32 -1.09 12.81 -13.49
N GLY A 33 -1.64 11.66 -13.93
CA GLY A 33 -1.45 11.13 -15.28
C GLY A 33 -0.02 10.69 -15.60
N ARG A 34 0.85 10.53 -14.59
CA ARG A 34 2.20 9.98 -14.76
C ARG A 34 2.17 8.48 -15.01
N LEU A 35 1.20 7.80 -14.40
CA LEU A 35 0.85 6.42 -14.70
C LEU A 35 -0.53 6.37 -15.32
N VAL A 36 -0.75 5.33 -16.12
CA VAL A 36 -2.08 4.96 -16.61
C VAL A 36 -2.40 3.53 -16.16
N ARG A 37 -3.69 3.28 -15.87
CA ARG A 37 -4.19 1.95 -15.58
C ARG A 37 -4.75 1.35 -16.88
N PRO A 38 -4.05 0.42 -17.56
CA PRO A 38 -4.46 -0.05 -18.88
C PRO A 38 -5.72 -0.92 -18.85
N PHE A 39 -6.08 -1.50 -17.70
CA PHE A 39 -7.25 -2.38 -17.55
C PHE A 39 -8.04 -2.03 -16.29
N GLU A 40 -9.36 -2.08 -16.36
CA GLU A 40 -10.25 -1.99 -15.19
C GLU A 40 -10.24 -3.25 -14.31
N LEU A 41 -9.45 -4.26 -14.67
CA LEU A 41 -9.23 -5.45 -13.85
C LEU A 41 -8.42 -5.09 -12.59
N GLY A 42 -8.92 -5.51 -11.43
CA GLY A 42 -8.23 -5.41 -10.14
C GLY A 42 -8.29 -6.77 -9.44
N ILE A 43 -7.20 -7.16 -8.80
CA ILE A 43 -7.17 -8.38 -8.00
C ILE A 43 -7.67 -8.03 -6.62
N LYS A 44 -8.77 -8.65 -6.18
CA LYS A 44 -9.22 -8.53 -4.79
C LYS A 44 -8.23 -9.28 -3.92
N VAL A 45 -7.52 -8.53 -3.08
CA VAL A 45 -6.57 -9.09 -2.12
C VAL A 45 -7.39 -9.72 -1.00
N ALA A 46 -7.18 -11.02 -0.78
CA ALA A 46 -7.83 -11.71 0.33
C ALA A 46 -7.22 -11.25 1.67
N PRO A 47 -7.96 -11.28 2.79
CA PRO A 47 -7.51 -10.71 4.07
C PRO A 47 -6.13 -11.22 4.54
N GLU A 48 -5.74 -12.44 4.19
CA GLU A 48 -4.45 -13.04 4.49
C GLU A 48 -3.25 -12.36 3.80
N PHE A 49 -3.49 -11.56 2.75
CA PHE A 49 -2.49 -10.79 2.03
C PHE A 49 -2.57 -9.28 2.30
N ALA A 50 -3.33 -8.87 3.32
CA ALA A 50 -3.43 -7.48 3.73
C ALA A 50 -2.14 -6.96 4.41
N TYR A 51 -2.08 -5.65 4.62
CA TYR A 51 -1.05 -5.06 5.48
C TYR A 51 -1.41 -5.25 6.96
N PHE A 52 -0.43 -5.70 7.76
CA PHE A 52 -0.62 -5.96 9.19
C PHE A 52 0.26 -5.05 10.04
N LEU A 53 -0.32 -4.47 11.10
CA LEU A 53 0.44 -3.89 12.19
C LEU A 53 0.91 -5.02 13.11
N VAL A 54 2.21 -5.21 13.23
CA VAL A 54 2.82 -6.25 14.07
C VAL A 54 3.68 -5.65 15.17
N TYR A 55 3.56 -6.21 16.37
CA TYR A 55 4.37 -5.85 17.54
C TYR A 55 4.47 -7.06 18.48
N PRO A 56 5.50 -7.13 19.35
CA PRO A 56 5.62 -8.22 20.33
C PRO A 56 4.41 -8.26 21.28
N GLU A 57 3.91 -9.44 21.62
CA GLU A 57 2.76 -9.57 22.54
C GLU A 57 3.03 -8.90 23.90
N THR A 58 4.28 -8.87 24.35
CA THR A 58 4.70 -8.20 25.59
C THR A 58 4.48 -6.68 25.57
N ALA A 59 4.36 -6.08 24.39
CA ALA A 59 4.15 -4.65 24.20
C ALA A 59 2.67 -4.28 23.99
N LYS A 60 1.75 -5.25 24.06
CA LYS A 60 0.32 -5.04 23.78
C LYS A 60 -0.34 -4.00 24.70
N ASP A 61 0.05 -3.99 25.97
CA ASP A 61 -0.49 -3.07 26.98
C ASP A 61 0.37 -1.80 27.15
N ASP A 62 1.41 -1.62 26.31
CA ASP A 62 2.19 -0.39 26.30
C ASP A 62 1.34 0.76 25.75
N ALA A 63 1.14 1.81 26.55
CA ALA A 63 0.33 2.97 26.19
C ALA A 63 0.74 3.61 24.85
N ARG A 64 2.03 3.55 24.49
CA ARG A 64 2.53 4.10 23.21
C ARG A 64 2.10 3.24 22.02
N VAL A 65 2.07 1.92 22.18
CA VAL A 65 1.62 0.97 21.15
C VAL A 65 0.11 1.11 20.95
N ILE A 66 -0.65 1.20 22.05
CA ILE A 66 -2.10 1.43 22.00
C ILE A 66 -2.40 2.73 21.25
N ALA A 67 -1.78 3.84 21.66
CA ALA A 67 -2.01 5.14 21.04
C ALA A 67 -1.70 5.13 19.54
N PHE A 68 -0.58 4.52 19.13
CA PHE A 68 -0.23 4.41 17.71
C PHE A 68 -1.20 3.52 16.93
N ARG A 69 -1.60 2.38 17.50
CA ARG A 69 -2.56 1.46 16.88
C ARG A 69 -3.91 2.12 16.64
N GLU A 70 -4.43 2.82 17.65
CA GLU A 70 -5.71 3.54 17.56
C GLU A 70 -5.63 4.63 16.50
N TRP A 71 -4.60 5.47 16.55
CA TRP A 71 -4.39 6.51 15.56
C TRP A 71 -4.26 5.95 14.13
N LEU A 72 -3.50 4.87 13.94
CA LEU A 72 -3.31 4.27 12.62
C LEU A 72 -4.63 3.74 12.04
N LEU A 73 -5.44 3.06 12.85
CA LEU A 73 -6.74 2.56 12.42
C LEU A 73 -7.71 3.69 12.07
N ASP A 74 -7.67 4.79 12.83
CA ASP A 74 -8.46 5.99 12.53
C ASP A 74 -8.03 6.65 11.22
N GLU A 75 -6.73 6.74 10.93
CA GLU A 75 -6.23 7.30 9.65
C GLU A 75 -6.60 6.42 8.45
N VAL A 76 -6.51 5.09 8.60
CA VAL A 76 -6.90 4.15 7.53
C VAL A 76 -8.42 4.25 7.27
N ALA A 77 -9.24 4.42 8.32
CA ALA A 77 -10.68 4.61 8.15
C ALA A 77 -11.05 5.91 7.40
N LYS A 78 -10.18 6.93 7.42
CA LYS A 78 -10.38 8.20 6.69
C LYS A 78 -10.00 8.12 5.22
N THR A 79 -9.14 7.16 4.84
CA THR A 79 -8.62 7.04 3.47
C THR A 79 -9.36 5.91 2.75
N PRO A 80 -10.26 6.20 1.79
CA PRO A 80 -10.93 5.15 1.04
C PRO A 80 -9.89 4.38 0.20
N THR A 81 -9.81 3.07 0.41
CA THR A 81 -9.03 2.11 -0.37
C THR A 81 -9.72 1.68 -1.65
#